data_AF-A0AAV7CT62-F1
#
_entry.id   AF-A0AAV7CT62-F1
#
_cell.length_a   1.000
_cell.length_b   1.000
_cell.length_c   1.000
_cell.angle_alpha   90.00
_cell.angle_beta   90.00
_cell.angle_gamma   90.00
#
_symmetry.space_group_name_H-M   'P 1'
#
loop_
_entity.id
_entity.type
_entity.pdbx_description
1 polymer ?
#
loop_
_entity_poly.entity_id
_entity_poly.type
_entity_poly.pdbx_seq_one_letter_code
_entity_poly.pdbx_strand_id
1 'polypeptide(L)'
;MLKSKENNKDGEGGSSSGTVTLKCKDLQVIQLEIPDMEETFNVARSVQALSSLDNISLSYPFFFRPAGCKLGKGWSRDTMENFYHKLKAETDAWRLSDVNENFKVCPSYPEKIIVPLSCSDNSLKRAAAFRQGRRFPVLSYYHSRTRSVLLRSAQPLVGPNHHFSEDDENLLNAALMGQSHGFIIDVRYEQEAKQARSSGGGTENKDRYPRWSILYRSLERGQALQRSLTRLVGTCYETYMGRNHWLSNLQASQWLSHIKEALSLAGLAAECIEREGTCVLVHGEEGANNTLLVTSLAQLILSPDCRTMVGYQELIEHEWLQAGHPFQLRCARSGWAQGRFKQESPNFLLFLDCCWQLTRQFPMSMEFNEELLCTLASHAYSSEYGTFLCNNEKERNSYKVREKTHSLWGILNNFKQRKHLVNPVYERNPLAIWPSVAPQSIQLWEGFFLRYLVSTEHKERSWQRTWELVGKDPC
;
A
#
# COMPACT_ATOMS: atom_id res chain seq x y z
N MET A 1 -4.59 5.14 22.16
CA MET A 1 -4.38 6.21 23.18
C MET A 1 -5.26 5.86 24.36
N LEU A 2 -4.66 5.53 25.51
CA LEU A 2 -5.40 5.26 26.74
C LEU A 2 -5.74 6.61 27.39
N LYS A 3 -7.00 6.83 27.73
CA LYS A 3 -7.44 7.90 28.63
C LYS A 3 -8.20 7.22 29.76
N SER A 4 -7.72 7.36 31.00
CA SER A 4 -8.48 7.05 32.21
C SER A 4 -9.21 8.32 32.64
N LYS A 5 -10.49 8.20 33.00
CA LYS A 5 -11.26 9.26 33.65
C LYS A 5 -11.86 8.71 34.93
N GLU A 6 -11.87 9.55 35.95
CA GLU A 6 -12.51 9.33 37.24
C GLU A 6 -13.97 9.78 37.13
N ASN A 7 -14.93 8.93 37.51
CA ASN A 7 -16.33 9.31 37.64
C ASN A 7 -16.67 9.36 39.13
N ASN A 8 -16.69 10.56 39.73
CA ASN A 8 -17.27 10.74 41.05
C ASN A 8 -18.80 10.79 40.92
N LYS A 9 -19.48 9.77 41.44
CA LYS A 9 -20.87 9.89 41.88
C LYS A 9 -20.86 10.06 43.39
N ASP A 10 -21.31 11.23 43.85
CA ASP A 10 -21.55 11.50 45.26
C ASP A 10 -22.66 10.58 45.80
N GLY A 11 -22.42 9.99 46.98
CA GLY A 11 -23.43 9.34 47.81
C GLY A 11 -23.25 7.84 48.02
N GLU A 12 -22.74 7.49 49.21
CA GLU A 12 -22.83 6.19 49.90
C GLU A 12 -22.16 4.96 49.25
N GLY A 13 -20.96 4.60 49.77
CA GLY A 13 -20.44 3.22 49.76
C GLY A 13 -20.04 2.60 48.41
N GLY A 14 -19.89 3.39 47.33
CA GLY A 14 -19.55 2.88 46.01
C GLY A 14 -18.05 2.60 45.82
N SER A 15 -17.70 1.34 45.51
CA SER A 15 -16.41 0.97 44.90
C SER A 15 -16.07 1.94 43.77
N SER A 16 -14.89 2.56 43.79
CA SER A 16 -14.47 3.52 42.77
C SER A 16 -14.16 2.80 41.45
N SER A 17 -15.16 2.73 40.57
CA SER A 17 -14.99 2.12 39.25
C SER A 17 -14.20 3.02 38.30
N GLY A 18 -13.34 2.41 37.50
CA GLY A 18 -12.55 3.08 36.48
C GLY A 18 -13.05 2.75 35.07
N THR A 19 -12.73 3.61 34.12
CA THR A 19 -13.03 3.38 32.70
C THR A 19 -11.75 3.38 31.87
N VAL A 20 -11.58 2.35 31.03
CA VAL A 20 -10.51 2.24 30.04
C VAL A 20 -11.10 2.35 28.64
N THR A 21 -10.74 3.39 27.90
CA THR A 21 -11.10 3.52 26.48
C THR A 21 -9.94 3.05 25.59
N LEU A 22 -10.18 1.99 24.83
CA LEU A 22 -9.28 1.46 23.82
C LEU A 22 -9.68 1.98 22.44
N LYS A 23 -8.77 2.69 21.80
CA LYS A 23 -8.90 3.14 20.41
C LYS A 23 -8.02 2.27 19.52
N CYS A 24 -8.63 1.30 18.86
CA CYS A 24 -7.97 0.21 18.16
C CYS A 24 -7.48 0.64 16.77
N LYS A 25 -6.60 -0.18 16.16
CA LYS A 25 -6.01 0.20 14.88
C LYS A 25 -6.93 0.06 13.68
N ASP A 26 -7.90 -0.81 13.81
CA ASP A 26 -9.01 -1.05 12.91
C ASP A 26 -10.13 0.00 13.07
N LEU A 27 -9.89 1.08 13.81
CA LEU A 27 -10.84 2.16 14.12
C LEU A 27 -11.87 1.85 15.21
N GLN A 28 -11.97 0.62 15.72
CA GLN A 28 -12.91 0.28 16.78
C GLN A 28 -12.60 1.09 18.06
N VAL A 29 -13.64 1.51 18.77
CA VAL A 29 -13.54 2.12 20.10
C VAL A 29 -14.23 1.21 21.09
N ILE A 30 -13.46 0.66 22.04
CA ILE A 30 -13.96 -0.23 23.09
C ILE A 30 -13.85 0.52 24.41
N GLN A 31 -14.94 0.56 25.17
CA GLN A 31 -14.96 1.14 26.51
C GLN A 31 -15.18 0.02 27.53
N LEU A 32 -14.23 -0.14 28.44
CA LEU A 32 -14.29 -1.13 29.50
C LEU A 32 -14.54 -0.40 30.82
N GLU A 33 -15.63 -0.76 31.50
CA GLU A 33 -15.89 -0.34 32.87
C GLU A 33 -15.33 -1.42 33.80
N ILE A 34 -14.44 -1.02 34.69
CA ILE A 34 -13.73 -1.92 35.60
C ILE A 34 -14.14 -1.53 37.03
N PRO A 35 -14.67 -2.45 37.84
CA PRO A 35 -15.27 -2.13 39.15
C PRO A 35 -14.30 -1.50 40.16
N ASP A 36 -13.01 -1.80 40.04
CA ASP A 36 -11.96 -1.35 40.95
C ASP A 36 -10.90 -0.51 40.23
N MET A 37 -10.43 0.55 40.90
CA MET A 37 -9.48 1.49 40.33
C MET A 37 -8.07 0.90 40.19
N GLU A 38 -7.63 0.06 41.12
CA GLU A 38 -6.34 -0.63 41.05
C GLU A 38 -6.32 -1.61 39.87
N GLU A 39 -7.39 -2.40 39.71
CA GLU A 39 -7.60 -3.26 38.55
C GLU A 39 -7.61 -2.46 37.25
N THR A 40 -8.26 -1.29 37.23
CA THR A 40 -8.26 -0.39 36.07
C THR A 40 -6.85 -0.01 35.65
N PHE A 41 -6.00 0.39 36.60
CA PHE A 41 -4.60 0.72 36.33
C PHE A 41 -3.80 -0.50 35.86
N ASN A 42 -4.03 -1.68 36.47
CA ASN A 42 -3.35 -2.92 36.09
C ASN A 42 -3.69 -3.34 34.65
N VAL A 43 -4.96 -3.25 34.26
CA VAL A 43 -5.40 -3.51 32.87
C VAL A 43 -4.79 -2.50 31.92
N ALA A 44 -4.85 -1.19 32.22
CA ALA A 44 -4.30 -0.15 31.37
C ALA A 44 -2.77 -0.32 31.15
N ARG A 45 -2.02 -0.62 32.21
CA ARG A 45 -0.57 -0.89 32.14
C ARG A 45 -0.26 -2.12 31.31
N SER A 46 -1.02 -3.20 31.48
CA SER A 46 -0.83 -4.45 30.73
C SER A 46 -1.07 -4.25 29.24
N VAL A 47 -2.17 -3.58 28.87
CA VAL A 47 -2.47 -3.23 27.48
C VAL A 47 -1.39 -2.32 26.90
N GLN A 48 -0.92 -1.33 27.65
CA GLN A 48 0.15 -0.43 27.19
C GLN A 48 1.46 -1.21 26.92
N ALA A 49 1.85 -2.11 27.83
CA ALA A 49 3.05 -2.92 27.68
C ALA A 49 2.98 -3.85 26.46
N LEU A 50 1.83 -4.51 26.25
CA LEU A 50 1.66 -5.47 25.15
C LEU A 50 1.38 -4.81 23.78
N SER A 51 0.91 -3.57 23.76
CA SER A 51 0.61 -2.84 22.51
C SER A 51 1.84 -2.15 21.88
N SER A 52 2.95 -2.06 22.61
CA SER A 52 4.16 -1.31 22.20
C SER A 52 5.42 -2.18 22.26
N LEU A 53 5.35 -3.38 21.69
CA LEU A 53 6.50 -4.29 21.66
C LEU A 53 7.56 -3.81 20.66
N ASP A 54 8.79 -3.66 21.13
CA ASP A 54 9.92 -3.26 20.29
C ASP A 54 10.45 -4.42 19.43
N ASN A 55 10.40 -5.64 19.96
CA ASN A 55 10.87 -6.84 19.25
C ASN A 55 9.73 -7.50 18.47
N ILE A 56 9.84 -7.49 17.14
CA ILE A 56 8.84 -8.08 16.25
C ILE A 56 8.66 -9.58 16.46
N SER A 57 9.67 -10.33 16.89
CA SER A 57 9.54 -11.76 17.17
C SER A 57 8.64 -12.07 18.36
N LEU A 58 8.32 -11.05 19.17
CA LEU A 58 7.37 -11.14 20.28
C LEU A 58 5.95 -10.76 19.86
N SER A 59 5.73 -10.38 18.60
CA SER A 59 4.40 -10.05 18.10
C SER A 59 3.51 -11.30 17.98
N TYR A 60 2.20 -11.10 18.11
CA TYR A 60 1.20 -12.17 18.14
C TYR A 60 1.30 -13.20 17.00
N PRO A 61 1.60 -12.82 15.73
CA PRO A 61 1.74 -13.81 14.65
C PRO A 61 2.76 -14.92 14.89
N PHE A 62 3.79 -14.69 15.72
CA PHE A 62 4.77 -15.72 16.08
C PHE A 62 4.21 -16.76 17.05
N PHE A 63 3.13 -16.45 17.76
CA PHE A 63 2.46 -17.32 18.74
C PHE A 63 1.11 -17.85 18.26
N PHE A 64 0.52 -17.27 17.22
CA PHE A 64 -0.75 -17.70 16.66
C PHE A 64 -0.65 -19.11 16.05
N ARG A 65 -1.45 -20.06 16.57
CA ARG A 65 -1.47 -21.48 16.16
C ARG A 65 -2.91 -21.99 16.05
N PRO A 66 -3.68 -21.59 15.02
CA PRO A 66 -5.04 -22.06 14.84
C PRO A 66 -5.08 -23.55 14.48
N ALA A 67 -6.10 -24.26 14.97
CA ALA A 67 -6.29 -25.68 14.71
C ALA A 67 -6.36 -25.97 13.20
N GLY A 68 -5.69 -27.04 12.76
CA GLY A 68 -5.70 -27.47 11.35
C GLY A 68 -4.78 -26.70 10.40
N CYS A 69 -4.12 -25.63 10.85
CA CYS A 69 -3.16 -24.88 10.03
C CYS A 69 -1.72 -25.35 10.30
N LYS A 70 -0.93 -25.49 9.23
CA LYS A 70 0.51 -25.79 9.32
C LYS A 70 1.33 -24.56 8.93
N LEU A 71 2.41 -24.29 9.68
CA LEU A 71 3.38 -23.26 9.33
C LEU A 71 4.02 -23.55 7.96
N GLY A 72 4.50 -22.49 7.29
CA GLY A 72 5.08 -22.58 5.94
C GLY A 72 4.06 -22.73 4.80
N LYS A 73 2.78 -23.04 5.09
CA LYS A 73 1.73 -23.10 4.05
C LYS A 73 1.12 -21.72 3.78
N GLY A 74 0.76 -21.49 2.51
CA GLY A 74 0.11 -20.25 2.05
C GLY A 74 1.06 -19.07 1.84
N TRP A 75 2.35 -19.26 2.06
CA TRP A 75 3.40 -18.27 1.82
C TRP A 75 3.87 -18.21 0.36
N SER A 76 3.37 -19.11 -0.50
CA SER A 76 3.80 -19.21 -1.88
C SER A 76 2.66 -19.62 -2.81
N ARG A 77 2.43 -18.77 -3.81
CA ARG A 77 2.13 -19.20 -5.18
C ARG A 77 2.94 -18.41 -6.20
N ASP A 78 3.22 -17.12 -5.96
CA ASP A 78 3.88 -16.26 -6.96
C ASP A 78 5.15 -15.59 -6.44
N THR A 79 6.24 -15.94 -7.12
CA THR A 79 7.56 -15.38 -6.90
C THR A 79 7.95 -14.50 -8.09
N MET A 80 9.01 -13.70 -7.94
CA MET A 80 9.57 -12.92 -9.07
C MET A 80 9.91 -13.80 -10.27
N GLU A 81 10.24 -15.07 -10.05
CA GLU A 81 10.42 -16.08 -11.10
C GLU A 81 9.15 -16.31 -11.93
N ASN A 82 7.98 -16.46 -11.30
CA ASN A 82 6.72 -16.62 -12.02
C ASN A 82 6.41 -15.38 -12.87
N PHE A 83 6.62 -14.19 -12.31
CA PHE A 83 6.45 -12.95 -13.07
C PHE A 83 7.41 -12.88 -14.26
N TYR A 84 8.66 -13.27 -14.05
CA TYR A 84 9.64 -13.35 -15.13
C TYR A 84 9.26 -14.40 -16.19
N HIS A 85 8.72 -15.55 -15.81
CA HIS A 85 8.26 -16.56 -16.76
C HIS A 85 7.12 -16.04 -17.65
N LYS A 86 6.14 -15.32 -17.08
CA LYS A 86 5.08 -14.64 -17.85
C LYS A 86 5.70 -13.62 -18.82
N LEU A 87 6.61 -12.76 -18.33
CA LEU A 87 7.30 -11.76 -19.14
C LEU A 87 8.14 -12.36 -20.29
N LYS A 88 8.85 -13.46 -20.01
CA LYS A 88 9.74 -14.13 -20.97
C LYS A 88 8.99 -14.73 -22.14
N ALA A 89 7.71 -15.06 -21.97
CA ALA A 89 6.84 -15.49 -23.07
C ALA A 89 6.48 -14.33 -24.02
N GLU A 90 6.61 -13.08 -23.58
CA GLU A 90 6.25 -11.89 -24.36
C GLU A 90 7.47 -11.17 -24.95
N THR A 91 8.63 -11.25 -24.29
CA THR A 91 9.84 -10.54 -24.73
C THR A 91 11.14 -11.16 -24.22
N ASP A 92 12.19 -11.08 -25.04
CA ASP A 92 13.55 -11.48 -24.69
C ASP A 92 14.40 -10.32 -24.14
N ALA A 93 13.86 -9.10 -24.05
CA ALA A 93 14.62 -7.90 -23.68
C ALA A 93 14.97 -7.81 -22.18
N TRP A 94 14.43 -8.72 -21.35
CA TRP A 94 14.57 -8.70 -19.89
C TRP A 94 15.17 -10.00 -19.37
N ARG A 95 15.86 -9.92 -18.23
CA ARG A 95 16.41 -11.06 -17.50
C ARG A 95 16.10 -10.97 -16.01
N LEU A 96 16.01 -12.14 -15.38
CA LEU A 96 16.03 -12.25 -13.93
C LEU A 96 17.49 -12.17 -13.44
N SER A 97 17.79 -11.24 -12.54
CA SER A 97 19.13 -11.00 -12.01
C SER A 97 19.23 -11.39 -10.54
N ASP A 98 20.38 -11.98 -10.19
CA ASP A 98 20.85 -12.29 -8.83
C ASP A 98 21.68 -11.16 -8.21
N VAL A 99 21.70 -9.98 -8.83
CA VAL A 99 22.53 -8.86 -8.38
C VAL A 99 22.30 -8.49 -6.91
N ASN A 100 21.08 -8.72 -6.40
CA ASN A 100 20.69 -8.41 -5.03
C ASN A 100 20.60 -9.63 -4.11
N GLU A 101 21.22 -10.75 -4.48
CA GLU A 101 21.32 -11.94 -3.62
C GLU A 101 21.84 -11.55 -2.21
N ASN A 102 21.22 -12.11 -1.17
CA ASN A 102 21.48 -11.78 0.23
C ASN A 102 21.29 -10.28 0.57
N PHE A 103 20.50 -9.56 -0.24
CA PHE A 103 20.21 -8.13 -0.07
C PHE A 103 21.44 -7.22 -0.04
N LYS A 104 22.52 -7.62 -0.73
CA LYS A 104 23.82 -6.93 -0.69
C LYS A 104 23.81 -5.58 -1.40
N VAL A 105 23.00 -5.43 -2.45
CA VAL A 105 23.00 -4.21 -3.29
C VAL A 105 21.95 -3.23 -2.79
N CYS A 106 20.70 -3.65 -2.67
CA CYS A 106 19.61 -2.86 -2.13
C CYS A 106 18.89 -3.63 -1.00
N PRO A 107 19.08 -3.25 0.27
CA PRO A 107 18.48 -3.95 1.41
C PRO A 107 16.94 -3.99 1.44
N SER A 108 16.29 -3.09 0.70
CA SER A 108 14.84 -2.92 0.69
C SER A 108 14.16 -3.47 -0.58
N TYR A 109 14.93 -4.01 -1.52
CA TYR A 109 14.41 -4.74 -2.69
C TYR A 109 14.44 -6.25 -2.45
N PRO A 110 13.72 -7.05 -3.26
CA PRO A 110 13.81 -8.50 -3.18
C PRO A 110 15.18 -8.99 -3.68
N GLU A 111 15.53 -10.24 -3.39
CA GLU A 111 16.83 -10.82 -3.81
C GLU A 111 16.93 -10.97 -5.33
N LYS A 112 15.83 -11.35 -5.96
CA LYS A 112 15.69 -11.53 -7.41
C LYS A 112 15.01 -10.30 -8.01
N ILE A 113 15.60 -9.74 -9.07
CA ILE A 113 15.12 -8.50 -9.69
C ILE A 113 15.10 -8.65 -11.20
N ILE A 114 14.03 -8.19 -11.86
CA ILE A 114 13.93 -8.15 -13.32
C ILE A 114 14.54 -6.85 -13.85
N VAL A 115 15.49 -6.99 -14.78
CA VAL A 115 16.31 -5.91 -15.34
C VAL A 115 16.54 -6.10 -16.84
N PRO A 116 16.91 -5.06 -17.60
CA PRO A 116 17.20 -5.21 -19.03
C PRO A 116 18.32 -6.23 -19.27
N LEU A 117 18.16 -7.06 -20.31
CA LEU A 117 19.11 -8.12 -20.66
C LEU A 117 20.52 -7.57 -20.94
N SER A 118 20.61 -6.40 -21.56
CA SER A 118 21.88 -5.74 -21.93
C SER A 118 22.67 -5.17 -20.75
N CYS A 119 22.05 -4.99 -19.59
CA CYS A 119 22.71 -4.44 -18.40
C CYS A 119 23.38 -5.56 -17.59
N SER A 120 24.68 -5.46 -17.33
CA SER A 120 25.41 -6.42 -16.47
C SER A 120 25.19 -6.15 -14.98
N ASP A 121 25.34 -7.16 -14.12
CA ASP A 121 25.20 -6.99 -12.66
C ASP A 121 26.21 -5.98 -12.07
N ASN A 122 27.40 -5.85 -12.66
CA ASN A 122 28.36 -4.82 -12.24
C ASN A 122 27.90 -3.40 -12.59
N SER A 123 27.26 -3.22 -13.75
CA SER A 123 26.64 -1.96 -14.13
C SER A 123 25.49 -1.62 -13.19
N LEU A 124 24.62 -2.58 -12.89
CA LEU A 124 23.51 -2.43 -11.94
C LEU A 124 23.99 -2.03 -10.54
N LYS A 125 25.09 -2.60 -10.04
CA LYS A 125 25.68 -2.19 -8.75
C LYS A 125 26.10 -0.71 -8.74
N ARG A 126 26.65 -0.21 -9.84
CA ARG A 126 27.06 1.20 -9.97
C ARG A 126 25.85 2.13 -10.13
N ALA A 127 24.84 1.74 -10.92
CA ALA A 127 23.57 2.46 -10.99
C ALA A 127 22.87 2.51 -9.62
N ALA A 128 22.86 1.40 -8.88
CA ALA A 128 22.35 1.34 -7.51
C ALA A 128 23.07 2.28 -6.56
N ALA A 129 24.40 2.41 -6.66
CA ALA A 129 25.14 3.36 -5.83
C ALA A 129 24.75 4.83 -6.08
N PHE A 130 24.18 5.14 -7.25
CA PHE A 130 23.71 6.48 -7.61
C PHE A 130 22.25 6.76 -7.22
N ARG A 131 21.51 5.80 -6.66
CA ARG A 131 20.09 5.96 -6.33
C ARG A 131 19.88 5.94 -4.82
N GLN A 132 18.99 6.79 -4.30
CA GLN A 132 18.71 6.90 -2.87
C GLN A 132 18.29 5.53 -2.30
N GLY A 133 18.88 5.13 -1.17
CA GLY A 133 18.66 3.79 -0.58
C GLY A 133 19.06 2.62 -1.48
N ARG A 134 19.82 2.89 -2.54
CA ARG A 134 20.21 1.97 -3.61
C ARG A 134 19.06 1.36 -4.39
N ARG A 135 17.90 2.02 -4.39
CA ARG A 135 16.69 1.58 -5.09
C ARG A 135 16.74 2.05 -6.55
N PHE A 136 17.55 1.34 -7.35
CA PHE A 136 17.72 1.62 -8.78
C PHE A 136 16.44 1.31 -9.60
N PRO A 137 16.33 1.83 -10.83
CA PRO A 137 15.23 1.51 -11.73
C PRO A 137 15.06 0.01 -11.96
N VAL A 138 13.87 -0.51 -11.64
CA VAL A 138 13.49 -1.91 -11.83
C VAL A 138 12.12 -2.01 -12.48
N LEU A 139 11.86 -3.13 -13.17
CA LEU A 139 10.58 -3.39 -13.80
C LEU A 139 9.47 -3.55 -12.76
N SER A 140 8.38 -2.81 -12.95
CA SER A 140 7.14 -2.92 -12.19
C SER A 140 6.05 -3.58 -13.04
N TYR A 141 5.92 -3.18 -14.30
CA TYR A 141 4.96 -3.74 -15.24
C TYR A 141 5.43 -3.66 -16.68
N TYR A 142 5.08 -4.67 -17.49
CA TYR A 142 5.31 -4.71 -18.93
C TYR A 142 3.95 -4.70 -19.64
N HIS A 143 3.78 -3.78 -20.59
CA HIS A 143 2.55 -3.67 -21.35
C HIS A 143 2.72 -4.28 -22.74
N SER A 144 2.13 -5.46 -22.96
CA SER A 144 2.32 -6.27 -24.17
C SER A 144 1.97 -5.54 -25.46
N ARG A 145 0.87 -4.77 -25.45
CA ARG A 145 0.31 -4.14 -26.65
C ARG A 145 1.21 -3.03 -27.20
N THR A 146 1.73 -2.17 -26.34
CA THR A 146 2.62 -1.05 -26.75
C THR A 146 4.10 -1.38 -26.59
N ARG A 147 4.42 -2.52 -25.96
CA ARG A 147 5.78 -2.92 -25.57
C ARG A 147 6.46 -1.87 -24.69
N SER A 148 5.69 -1.09 -23.95
CA SER A 148 6.17 -0.08 -23.01
C SER A 148 6.26 -0.67 -21.60
N VAL A 149 7.09 -0.08 -20.76
CA VAL A 149 7.26 -0.52 -19.38
C VAL A 149 6.95 0.56 -18.38
N LEU A 150 6.45 0.12 -17.23
CA LEU A 150 6.40 0.89 -16.01
C LEU A 150 7.58 0.45 -15.13
N LEU A 151 8.39 1.42 -14.74
CA LEU A 151 9.55 1.27 -13.88
C LEU A 151 9.32 2.00 -12.57
N ARG A 152 10.04 1.57 -11.54
CA ARG A 152 10.09 2.23 -10.24
C ARG A 152 11.52 2.37 -9.72
N SER A 153 11.77 3.45 -9.01
CA SER A 153 13.05 3.69 -8.32
C SER A 153 12.89 4.70 -7.19
N ALA A 154 14.00 4.98 -6.50
CA ALA A 154 14.15 6.22 -5.73
C ALA A 154 14.81 7.32 -6.58
N GLN A 155 14.92 8.52 -6.02
CA GLN A 155 15.58 9.66 -6.67
C GLN A 155 17.07 9.37 -6.96
N PRO A 156 17.67 10.02 -7.96
CA PRO A 156 19.11 10.00 -8.18
C PRO A 156 19.87 10.85 -7.14
N LEU A 157 21.12 10.46 -6.85
CA LEU A 157 22.03 11.11 -5.90
C LEU A 157 22.95 12.12 -6.61
N VAL A 158 22.32 13.09 -7.29
CA VAL A 158 23.03 14.13 -8.03
C VAL A 158 23.86 14.99 -7.08
N GLY A 159 23.26 15.43 -5.98
CA GLY A 159 23.92 16.22 -4.96
C GLY A 159 24.41 17.60 -5.45
N PRO A 160 25.01 18.41 -4.55
CA PRO A 160 25.42 19.78 -4.87
C PRO A 160 26.56 19.80 -5.92
N ASN A 161 27.33 18.72 -6.03
CA ASN A 161 28.46 18.59 -6.95
C ASN A 161 28.07 18.07 -8.34
N HIS A 162 26.77 17.94 -8.63
CA HIS A 162 26.29 17.48 -9.94
C HIS A 162 26.85 16.11 -10.36
N HIS A 163 26.91 15.16 -9.42
CA HIS A 163 27.28 13.79 -9.72
C HIS A 163 26.33 13.17 -10.77
N PHE A 164 26.87 12.24 -11.54
CA PHE A 164 26.15 11.52 -12.59
C PHE A 164 26.58 10.06 -12.60
N SER A 165 25.84 9.22 -13.30
CA SER A 165 26.14 7.80 -13.47
C SER A 165 25.79 7.36 -14.88
N GLU A 166 26.82 7.06 -15.67
CA GLU A 166 26.64 6.49 -17.01
C GLU A 166 25.93 5.13 -16.94
N ASP A 167 26.12 4.36 -15.87
CA ASP A 167 25.42 3.10 -15.67
C ASP A 167 23.92 3.30 -15.40
N ASP A 168 23.51 4.34 -14.67
CA ASP A 168 22.09 4.68 -14.48
C ASP A 168 21.47 5.18 -15.80
N GLU A 169 22.20 6.02 -16.55
CA GLU A 169 21.81 6.49 -17.89
C GLU A 169 21.62 5.30 -18.85
N ASN A 170 22.58 4.37 -18.88
CA ASN A 170 22.52 3.17 -19.71
C ASN A 170 21.39 2.22 -19.28
N LEU A 171 21.14 2.08 -17.99
CA LEU A 171 20.04 1.27 -17.46
C LEU A 171 18.67 1.81 -17.93
N LEU A 172 18.46 3.12 -17.80
CA LEU A 172 17.22 3.75 -18.26
C LEU A 172 17.09 3.69 -19.79
N ASN A 173 18.16 3.96 -20.54
CA ASN A 173 18.14 3.84 -22.00
C ASN A 173 17.87 2.41 -22.48
N ALA A 174 18.39 1.39 -21.79
CA ALA A 174 18.11 -0.01 -22.09
C ALA A 174 16.64 -0.37 -21.86
N ALA A 175 16.02 0.19 -20.82
CA ALA A 175 14.61 -0.06 -20.49
C ALA A 175 13.64 0.52 -21.53
N LEU A 176 14.06 1.47 -22.38
CA LEU A 176 13.26 1.97 -23.50
C LEU A 176 13.04 0.92 -24.61
N MET A 177 13.85 -0.15 -24.66
CA MET A 177 13.73 -1.22 -25.67
C MET A 177 13.61 -0.71 -27.11
N GLY A 178 14.32 0.37 -27.44
CA GLY A 178 14.30 0.99 -28.77
C GLY A 178 13.28 2.13 -28.94
N GLN A 179 12.34 2.34 -28.01
CA GLN A 179 11.41 3.48 -28.04
C GLN A 179 12.15 4.81 -27.94
N SER A 180 11.81 5.79 -28.78
CA SER A 180 12.54 7.06 -28.89
C SER A 180 12.52 7.89 -27.60
N HIS A 181 11.44 7.80 -26.83
CA HIS A 181 11.17 8.66 -25.67
C HIS A 181 10.52 7.91 -24.51
N GLY A 182 10.74 8.40 -23.29
CA GLY A 182 10.06 7.95 -22.08
C GLY A 182 9.80 9.10 -21.10
N PHE A 183 8.94 8.88 -20.11
CA PHE A 183 8.61 9.86 -19.07
C PHE A 183 9.14 9.46 -17.71
N ILE A 184 9.63 10.43 -16.95
CA ILE A 184 9.93 10.29 -15.53
C ILE A 184 8.87 11.05 -14.76
N ILE A 185 8.05 10.34 -14.01
CA ILE A 185 7.07 10.92 -13.09
C ILE A 185 7.71 11.03 -11.71
N ASP A 186 8.13 12.25 -11.35
CA ASP A 186 8.61 12.55 -9.99
C ASP A 186 7.40 12.95 -9.13
N VAL A 187 7.13 12.15 -8.09
CA VAL A 187 5.94 12.31 -7.25
C VAL A 187 6.06 13.44 -6.21
N ARG A 188 7.05 14.32 -6.35
CA ARG A 188 7.30 15.50 -5.51
C ARG A 188 6.94 16.79 -6.24
N TYR A 189 6.87 17.89 -5.49
CA TYR A 189 6.87 19.21 -6.11
C TYR A 189 8.23 19.46 -6.79
N GLU A 190 8.22 20.16 -7.92
CA GLU A 190 9.44 20.51 -8.66
C GLU A 190 10.46 21.25 -7.78
N GLN A 191 9.97 22.14 -6.91
CA GLN A 191 10.81 22.87 -5.97
C GLN A 191 11.49 21.93 -4.96
N GLU A 192 10.76 20.96 -4.41
CA GLU A 192 11.32 19.97 -3.47
C GLU A 192 12.35 19.06 -4.17
N ALA A 193 12.05 18.61 -5.39
CA ALA A 193 12.96 17.77 -6.17
C ALA A 193 14.27 18.49 -6.49
N LYS A 194 14.20 19.78 -6.84
CA LYS A 194 15.38 20.62 -7.05
C LYS A 194 16.14 20.90 -5.76
N GLN A 195 15.44 21.16 -4.65
CA GLN A 195 16.05 21.41 -3.34
C GLN A 195 16.72 20.16 -2.76
N ALA A 196 16.23 18.95 -3.06
CA ALA A 196 16.84 17.70 -2.63
C ALA A 196 18.31 17.56 -3.07
N ARG A 197 18.74 18.34 -4.07
CA ARG A 197 20.15 18.44 -4.45
C ARG A 197 21.05 18.88 -3.30
N SER A 198 20.61 19.79 -2.44
CA SER A 198 21.42 20.29 -1.32
C SER A 198 21.70 19.21 -0.28
N SER A 199 20.80 18.23 -0.14
CA SER A 199 20.93 17.08 0.76
C SER A 199 21.51 15.82 0.10
N GLY A 200 22.06 15.94 -1.12
CA GLY A 200 22.70 14.84 -1.84
C GLY A 200 21.81 14.11 -2.85
N GLY A 201 20.50 14.35 -2.84
CA GLY A 201 19.54 13.80 -3.81
C GLY A 201 19.45 14.62 -5.10
N GLY A 202 18.26 14.67 -5.70
CA GLY A 202 18.00 15.50 -6.88
C GLY A 202 17.01 14.89 -7.86
N THR A 203 17.23 15.19 -9.14
CA THR A 203 16.41 14.77 -10.28
C THR A 203 17.30 14.61 -11.51
N GLU A 204 16.88 13.77 -12.46
CA GLU A 204 17.59 13.49 -13.70
C GLU A 204 17.82 14.79 -14.52
N ASN A 205 19.04 15.00 -15.03
CA ASN A 205 19.36 16.18 -15.84
C ASN A 205 18.98 15.96 -17.31
N LYS A 206 18.19 16.86 -17.91
CA LYS A 206 17.79 16.80 -19.33
C LYS A 206 18.96 16.61 -20.31
N ASP A 207 20.13 17.18 -20.04
CA ASP A 207 21.30 17.04 -20.91
C ASP A 207 21.87 15.62 -20.91
N ARG A 208 21.70 14.90 -19.80
CA ARG A 208 22.20 13.53 -19.59
C ARG A 208 21.16 12.46 -19.90
N TYR A 209 19.89 12.79 -19.71
CA TYR A 209 18.76 11.94 -20.00
C TYR A 209 17.89 12.55 -21.13
N PRO A 210 18.46 12.82 -22.33
CA PRO A 210 17.76 13.57 -23.38
C PRO A 210 16.52 12.84 -23.93
N ARG A 211 16.43 11.52 -23.73
CA ARG A 211 15.29 10.68 -24.12
C ARG A 211 14.21 10.61 -23.05
N TRP A 212 14.42 11.20 -21.88
CA TRP A 212 13.50 11.14 -20.75
C TRP A 212 12.98 12.53 -20.38
N SER A 213 11.68 12.76 -20.52
CA SER A 213 11.03 13.99 -20.06
C SER A 213 10.52 13.84 -18.64
N ILE A 214 10.76 14.85 -17.80
CA ILE A 214 10.34 14.82 -16.39
C ILE A 214 9.00 15.52 -16.22
N LEU A 215 8.07 14.84 -15.56
CA LEU A 215 6.76 15.33 -15.16
C LEU A 215 6.69 15.37 -13.62
N TYR A 216 6.67 16.57 -13.05
CA TYR A 216 6.49 16.76 -11.61
C TYR A 216 4.99 16.69 -11.26
N ARG A 217 4.63 15.75 -10.38
CA ARG A 217 3.24 15.51 -9.93
C ARG A 217 3.25 15.13 -8.45
N SER A 218 3.14 16.14 -7.60
CA SER A 218 3.22 15.97 -6.15
C SER A 218 2.10 15.10 -5.59
N LEU A 219 2.45 14.22 -4.64
CA LEU A 219 1.51 13.56 -3.74
C LEU A 219 1.91 13.83 -2.29
N GLU A 220 0.92 14.07 -1.43
CA GLU A 220 1.11 14.29 0.01
C GLU A 220 1.80 13.08 0.68
N ARG A 221 2.58 13.32 1.74
CA ARG A 221 3.42 12.27 2.36
C ARG A 221 3.57 12.37 3.87
N GLY A 222 3.93 11.25 4.48
CA GLY A 222 4.40 11.18 5.86
C GLY A 222 3.39 11.75 6.86
N GLN A 223 3.86 12.67 7.72
CA GLN A 223 3.04 13.21 8.81
C GLN A 223 1.81 13.98 8.33
N ALA A 224 1.88 14.66 7.17
CA ALA A 224 0.76 15.41 6.65
C ALA A 224 -0.37 14.46 6.23
N LEU A 225 -0.04 13.37 5.52
CA LEU A 225 -1.00 12.33 5.16
C LEU A 225 -1.56 11.61 6.40
N GLN A 226 -0.73 11.34 7.42
CA GLN A 226 -1.22 10.77 8.69
C GLN A 226 -2.18 11.71 9.45
N ARG A 227 -1.93 13.04 9.41
CA ARG A 227 -2.84 14.03 9.98
C ARG A 227 -4.16 14.10 9.21
N SER A 228 -4.11 13.97 7.88
CA SER A 228 -5.32 13.86 7.04
C SER A 228 -6.21 12.71 7.51
N LEU A 229 -5.65 11.49 7.65
CA LEU A 229 -6.37 10.33 8.17
C LEU A 229 -6.91 10.58 9.59
N THR A 230 -6.12 11.18 10.46
CA THR A 230 -6.54 11.45 11.85
C THR A 230 -7.74 12.40 11.92
N ARG A 231 -7.74 13.45 11.08
CA ARG A 231 -8.87 14.38 10.95
C ARG A 231 -10.11 13.69 10.39
N LEU A 232 -9.94 12.84 9.37
CA LEU A 232 -11.04 12.07 8.79
C LEU A 232 -11.69 11.18 9.85
N VAL A 233 -10.90 10.34 10.51
CA VAL A 233 -11.40 9.42 11.55
C VAL A 233 -12.07 10.19 12.68
N GLY A 234 -11.50 11.30 13.13
CA GLY A 234 -12.14 12.17 14.12
C GLY A 234 -13.51 12.69 13.65
N THR A 235 -13.61 13.12 12.39
CA THR A 235 -14.86 13.62 11.78
C THR A 235 -15.92 12.52 11.66
N CYS A 236 -15.51 11.30 11.31
CA CYS A 236 -16.41 10.16 11.16
C CYS A 236 -17.10 9.76 12.48
N TYR A 237 -16.41 9.92 13.62
CA TYR A 237 -16.88 9.47 14.93
C TYR A 237 -17.51 10.58 15.77
N GLU A 238 -17.66 11.79 15.24
CA GLU A 238 -18.32 12.89 15.94
C GLU A 238 -19.83 12.87 15.64
N THR A 239 -20.62 12.27 16.54
CA THR A 239 -22.04 11.95 16.33
C THR A 239 -23.00 13.12 16.54
N TYR A 240 -22.56 14.22 17.16
CA TYR A 240 -23.43 15.34 17.56
C TYR A 240 -23.31 16.57 16.65
N MET A 241 -22.68 16.43 15.47
CA MET A 241 -22.45 17.54 14.56
C MET A 241 -23.57 17.75 13.55
N GLY A 242 -23.89 19.01 13.26
CA GLY A 242 -24.73 19.37 12.13
C GLY A 242 -24.07 19.04 10.78
N ARG A 243 -24.89 18.68 9.78
CA ARG A 243 -24.46 18.22 8.44
C ARG A 243 -23.43 19.13 7.76
N ASN A 244 -23.66 20.45 7.77
CA ASN A 244 -22.77 21.41 7.11
C ASN A 244 -21.36 21.43 7.74
N HIS A 245 -21.29 21.31 9.06
CA HIS A 245 -20.01 21.27 9.76
C HIS A 245 -19.30 19.93 9.49
N TRP A 246 -20.03 18.81 9.47
CA TRP A 246 -19.47 17.51 9.11
C TRP A 246 -18.85 17.52 7.71
N LEU A 247 -19.57 18.07 6.70
CA LEU A 247 -19.05 18.22 5.34
C LEU A 247 -17.81 19.13 5.28
N SER A 248 -17.82 20.24 6.01
CA SER A 248 -16.67 21.14 6.13
C SER A 248 -15.45 20.41 6.72
N ASN A 249 -15.63 19.62 7.78
CA ASN A 249 -14.55 18.86 8.40
C ASN A 249 -14.04 17.73 7.51
N LEU A 250 -14.93 17.05 6.78
CA LEU A 250 -14.56 16.06 5.78
C LEU A 250 -13.68 16.71 4.70
N GLN A 251 -14.07 17.87 4.18
CA GLN A 251 -13.26 18.63 3.23
C GLN A 251 -11.92 19.07 3.86
N ALA A 252 -11.93 19.58 5.09
CA ALA A 252 -10.73 20.01 5.81
C ALA A 252 -9.76 18.86 6.14
N SER A 253 -10.22 17.60 6.12
CA SER A 253 -9.36 16.42 6.24
C SER A 253 -8.45 16.24 5.02
N GLN A 254 -8.86 16.72 3.84
CA GLN A 254 -8.19 16.51 2.53
C GLN A 254 -8.06 15.05 2.08
N TRP A 255 -8.64 14.08 2.78
CA TRP A 255 -8.49 12.67 2.43
C TRP A 255 -9.00 12.36 1.01
N LEU A 256 -10.19 12.88 0.67
CA LEU A 256 -10.75 12.73 -0.68
C LEU A 256 -9.92 13.44 -1.76
N SER A 257 -9.24 14.53 -1.41
CA SER A 257 -8.29 15.22 -2.31
C SER A 257 -7.09 14.31 -2.61
N HIS A 258 -6.53 13.63 -1.60
CA HIS A 258 -5.40 12.72 -1.79
C HIS A 258 -5.76 11.51 -2.65
N ILE A 259 -6.98 10.96 -2.50
CA ILE A 259 -7.49 9.89 -3.37
C ILE A 259 -7.58 10.38 -4.83
N LYS A 260 -8.18 11.56 -5.03
CA LYS A 260 -8.30 12.18 -6.35
C LYS A 260 -6.93 12.34 -7.01
N GLU A 261 -5.95 12.88 -6.29
CA GLU A 261 -4.59 13.11 -6.78
C GLU A 261 -3.88 11.79 -7.13
N ALA A 262 -3.99 10.79 -6.27
CA ALA A 262 -3.41 9.46 -6.52
C ALA A 262 -3.99 8.79 -7.77
N LEU A 263 -5.32 8.80 -7.93
CA LEU A 263 -5.99 8.24 -9.11
C LEU A 263 -5.68 9.03 -10.39
N SER A 264 -5.59 10.36 -10.28
CA SER A 264 -5.23 11.23 -11.40
C SER A 264 -3.82 10.94 -11.90
N LEU A 265 -2.86 10.76 -10.97
CA LEU A 265 -1.47 10.48 -11.31
C LEU A 265 -1.27 9.05 -11.85
N ALA A 266 -1.96 8.08 -11.27
CA ALA A 266 -1.99 6.72 -11.82
C ALA A 266 -2.61 6.68 -13.22
N GLY A 267 -3.68 7.45 -13.45
CA GLY A 267 -4.29 7.66 -14.76
C GLY A 267 -3.31 8.26 -15.77
N LEU A 268 -2.51 9.26 -15.38
CA LEU A 268 -1.46 9.81 -16.24
C LEU A 268 -0.40 8.77 -16.61
N ALA A 269 0.11 8.00 -15.62
CA ALA A 269 1.08 6.94 -15.89
C ALA A 269 0.50 5.87 -16.84
N ALA A 270 -0.76 5.49 -16.64
CA ALA A 270 -1.47 4.59 -17.53
C ALA A 270 -1.69 5.17 -18.92
N GLU A 271 -2.00 6.46 -19.05
CA GLU A 271 -2.19 7.15 -20.34
C GLU A 271 -0.91 7.16 -21.18
N CYS A 272 0.25 7.49 -20.58
CA CYS A 272 1.54 7.41 -21.26
C CYS A 272 1.81 6.00 -21.83
N ILE A 273 1.46 4.95 -21.09
CA ILE A 273 1.69 3.55 -21.50
C ILE A 273 0.67 3.08 -22.55
N GLU A 274 -0.62 3.30 -22.30
CA GLU A 274 -1.75 2.75 -23.06
C GLU A 274 -2.01 3.53 -24.37
N ARG A 275 -1.90 4.86 -24.34
CA ARG A 275 -2.25 5.73 -25.47
C ARG A 275 -1.04 6.21 -26.23
N GLU A 276 0.00 6.67 -25.53
CA GLU A 276 1.20 7.21 -26.17
C GLU A 276 2.22 6.11 -26.51
N GLY A 277 2.12 4.95 -25.87
CA GLY A 277 3.06 3.86 -26.06
C GLY A 277 4.47 4.19 -25.60
N THR A 278 4.61 4.95 -24.51
CA THR A 278 5.90 5.36 -23.94
C THR A 278 6.21 4.63 -22.62
N CYS A 279 7.49 4.38 -22.37
CA CYS A 279 7.93 3.86 -21.07
C CYS A 279 7.87 4.95 -19.99
N VAL A 280 7.51 4.56 -18.77
CA VAL A 280 7.35 5.45 -17.62
C VAL A 280 8.23 4.98 -16.46
N LEU A 281 9.03 5.87 -15.91
CA LEU A 281 9.68 5.69 -14.60
C LEU A 281 8.93 6.51 -13.56
N VAL A 282 8.43 5.86 -12.51
CA VAL A 282 7.88 6.57 -11.35
C VAL A 282 8.90 6.55 -10.22
N HIS A 283 9.22 7.71 -9.65
CA HIS A 283 10.03 7.77 -8.44
C HIS A 283 9.62 8.91 -7.53
N GLY A 284 10.06 8.81 -6.29
CA GLY A 284 10.06 9.89 -5.32
C GLY A 284 11.35 9.79 -4.51
N GLU A 285 11.41 10.49 -3.38
CA GLU A 285 12.63 10.53 -2.56
C GLU A 285 13.17 9.13 -2.21
N GLU A 286 12.35 8.28 -1.59
CA GLU A 286 12.74 6.91 -1.19
C GLU A 286 12.23 5.83 -2.15
N GLY A 287 11.28 6.13 -3.05
CA GLY A 287 10.71 5.11 -3.95
C GLY A 287 9.95 3.97 -3.26
N ALA A 288 9.50 4.14 -2.00
CA ALA A 288 8.89 3.07 -1.18
C ALA A 288 7.48 3.39 -0.65
N ASN A 289 6.90 4.53 -1.04
CA ASN A 289 5.59 4.99 -0.58
C ASN A 289 4.71 5.41 -1.77
N ASN A 290 4.63 6.71 -2.07
CA ASN A 290 3.82 7.24 -3.18
C ASN A 290 4.17 6.65 -4.55
N THR A 291 5.43 6.26 -4.77
CA THR A 291 5.84 5.51 -5.96
C THR A 291 5.10 4.18 -6.12
N LEU A 292 4.96 3.41 -5.03
CA LEU A 292 4.27 2.11 -5.01
C LEU A 292 2.76 2.29 -5.18
N LEU A 293 2.21 3.36 -4.58
CA LEU A 293 0.81 3.76 -4.76
C LEU A 293 0.47 4.00 -6.24
N VAL A 294 1.26 4.85 -6.91
CA VAL A 294 1.04 5.20 -8.32
C VAL A 294 1.22 3.99 -9.23
N THR A 295 2.30 3.23 -9.04
CA THR A 295 2.59 2.07 -9.89
C THR A 295 1.56 0.96 -9.73
N SER A 296 1.11 0.68 -8.51
CA SER A 296 0.05 -0.31 -8.27
C SER A 296 -1.29 0.11 -8.88
N LEU A 297 -1.68 1.38 -8.74
CA LEU A 297 -2.93 1.89 -9.32
C LEU A 297 -2.87 1.93 -10.84
N ALA A 298 -1.73 2.30 -11.45
CA ALA A 298 -1.55 2.26 -12.89
C ALA A 298 -1.70 0.82 -13.42
N GLN A 299 -1.13 -0.17 -12.72
CA GLN A 299 -1.32 -1.59 -13.07
C GLN A 299 -2.78 -2.04 -12.98
N LEU A 300 -3.54 -1.59 -11.97
CA LEU A 300 -4.99 -1.87 -11.88
C LEU A 300 -5.80 -1.23 -13.00
N ILE A 301 -5.40 -0.01 -13.42
CA ILE A 301 -6.03 0.69 -14.54
C ILE A 301 -5.77 -0.05 -15.84
N LEU A 302 -4.54 -0.51 -16.07
CA LEU A 302 -4.09 -1.10 -17.33
C LEU A 302 -4.45 -2.58 -17.46
N SER A 303 -4.19 -3.38 -16.43
CA SER A 303 -4.14 -4.84 -16.54
C SER A 303 -5.43 -5.49 -16.02
N PRO A 304 -6.12 -6.32 -16.83
CA PRO A 304 -7.20 -7.17 -16.36
C PRO A 304 -6.73 -8.23 -15.35
N ASP A 305 -5.48 -8.68 -15.44
CA ASP A 305 -4.97 -9.73 -14.54
C ASP A 305 -4.85 -9.21 -13.10
N CYS A 306 -4.39 -7.97 -12.91
CA CYS A 306 -4.32 -7.31 -11.61
C CYS A 306 -5.70 -7.11 -10.94
N ARG A 307 -6.80 -7.26 -11.70
CA ARG A 307 -8.18 -7.10 -11.21
C ARG A 307 -8.82 -8.44 -10.81
N THR A 308 -8.12 -9.55 -11.04
CA THR A 308 -8.51 -10.86 -10.51
C THR A 308 -8.12 -10.97 -9.03
N MET A 309 -8.75 -11.88 -8.28
CA MET A 309 -8.42 -12.14 -6.87
C MET A 309 -6.97 -12.57 -6.72
N VAL A 310 -6.47 -13.42 -7.63
CA VAL A 310 -5.08 -13.89 -7.61
C VAL A 310 -4.14 -12.74 -8.00
N GLY A 311 -4.39 -12.09 -9.13
CA GLY A 311 -3.52 -11.02 -9.61
C GLY A 311 -3.50 -9.78 -8.70
N TYR A 312 -4.56 -9.51 -7.94
CA TYR A 312 -4.56 -8.46 -6.93
C TYR A 312 -3.66 -8.82 -5.72
N GLN A 313 -3.67 -10.09 -5.29
CA GLN A 313 -2.74 -10.56 -4.27
C GLN A 313 -1.29 -10.56 -4.77
N GLU A 314 -1.06 -10.98 -6.02
CA GLU A 314 0.25 -10.88 -6.70
C GLU A 314 0.74 -9.43 -6.76
N LEU A 315 -0.14 -8.49 -7.10
CA LEU A 315 0.17 -7.06 -7.13
C LEU A 315 0.62 -6.56 -5.76
N ILE A 316 -0.08 -6.93 -4.68
CA ILE A 316 0.30 -6.54 -3.32
C ILE A 316 1.64 -7.16 -2.92
N GLU A 317 1.86 -8.44 -3.22
CA GLU A 317 3.13 -9.13 -2.98
C GLU A 317 4.29 -8.43 -3.69
N HIS A 318 4.17 -8.14 -4.99
CA HIS A 318 5.27 -7.58 -5.78
C HIS A 318 5.47 -6.09 -5.55
N GLU A 319 4.38 -5.32 -5.52
CA GLU A 319 4.45 -3.86 -5.45
C GLU A 319 4.60 -3.32 -4.04
N TRP A 320 4.14 -4.02 -3.01
CA TRP A 320 4.19 -3.53 -1.62
C TRP A 320 5.13 -4.33 -0.74
N LEU A 321 4.99 -5.66 -0.71
CA LEU A 321 5.77 -6.49 0.21
C LEU A 321 7.22 -6.64 -0.25
N GLN A 322 7.42 -7.20 -1.45
CA GLN A 322 8.75 -7.44 -2.03
C GLN A 322 9.48 -6.14 -2.35
N ALA A 323 8.74 -5.12 -2.78
CA ALA A 323 9.25 -3.77 -3.02
C ALA A 323 9.80 -3.07 -1.77
N GLY A 324 9.51 -3.59 -0.58
CA GLY A 324 9.95 -3.01 0.69
C GLY A 324 9.16 -1.78 1.12
N HIS A 325 7.83 -1.79 0.96
CA HIS A 325 7.00 -0.84 1.70
C HIS A 325 7.17 -1.08 3.21
N PRO A 326 7.55 -0.07 4.02
CA PRO A 326 7.88 -0.28 5.41
C PRO A 326 6.64 -0.39 6.32
N PHE A 327 5.88 -1.49 6.19
CA PHE A 327 4.61 -1.70 6.91
C PHE A 327 4.73 -1.53 8.42
N GLN A 328 5.74 -2.12 9.06
CA GLN A 328 5.92 -2.02 10.51
C GLN A 328 6.05 -0.56 10.99
N LEU A 329 6.74 0.28 10.22
CA LEU A 329 6.93 1.70 10.53
C LEU A 329 5.70 2.55 10.15
N ARG A 330 5.10 2.28 8.99
CA ARG A 330 4.00 3.07 8.40
C ARG A 330 2.68 2.82 9.12
N CYS A 331 2.43 1.58 9.52
CA CYS A 331 1.22 1.12 10.21
C CYS A 331 1.41 1.00 11.74
N ALA A 332 2.46 1.60 12.30
CA ALA A 332 2.76 1.55 13.73
C ALA A 332 1.62 2.12 14.58
N ARG A 333 0.93 3.16 14.09
CA ARG A 333 -0.19 3.82 14.78
C ARG A 333 -1.38 4.01 13.86
N SER A 334 -2.58 4.03 14.44
CA SER A 334 -3.84 4.15 13.71
C SER A 334 -4.28 5.58 13.44
N GLY A 335 -5.42 5.74 12.77
CA GLY A 335 -6.08 7.04 12.60
C GLY A 335 -6.53 7.72 13.89
N TRP A 336 -6.42 7.06 15.05
CA TRP A 336 -6.69 7.68 16.35
C TRP A 336 -5.49 8.37 16.99
N ALA A 337 -4.32 8.23 16.38
CA ALA A 337 -3.07 8.63 16.98
C ALA A 337 -2.99 10.15 17.18
N GLN A 338 -2.51 10.56 18.35
CA GLN A 338 -2.32 11.96 18.73
C GLN A 338 -0.82 12.22 18.94
N GLY A 339 -0.40 13.47 18.77
CA GLY A 339 0.99 13.90 19.01
C GLY A 339 1.89 13.85 17.77
N ARG A 340 3.21 13.81 17.99
CA ARG A 340 4.20 13.83 16.91
C ARG A 340 4.35 12.44 16.29
N PHE A 341 4.06 12.36 15.00
CA PHE A 341 4.34 11.20 14.16
C PHE A 341 5.82 11.18 13.80
N LYS A 342 6.43 9.99 13.82
CA LYS A 342 7.84 9.81 13.42
C LYS A 342 7.91 9.42 11.95
N GLN A 343 7.28 8.30 11.60
CA GLN A 343 7.40 7.65 10.30
C GLN A 343 6.07 7.03 9.82
N GLU A 344 5.00 7.20 10.60
CA GLU A 344 3.67 6.70 10.28
C GLU A 344 3.10 7.44 9.06
N SER A 345 2.46 6.69 8.17
CA SER A 345 1.80 7.23 6.98
C SER A 345 0.87 6.18 6.37
N PRO A 346 -0.39 6.51 6.06
CA PRO A 346 -1.41 5.53 5.67
C PRO A 346 -1.40 5.24 4.16
N ASN A 347 -0.23 5.09 3.54
CA ASN A 347 -0.10 4.92 2.09
C ASN A 347 -0.83 3.66 1.58
N PHE A 348 -0.70 2.54 2.28
CA PHE A 348 -1.40 1.31 1.90
C PHE A 348 -2.92 1.44 2.07
N LEU A 349 -3.39 2.11 3.13
CA LEU A 349 -4.81 2.40 3.30
C LEU A 349 -5.35 3.32 2.19
N LEU A 350 -4.58 4.35 1.81
CA LEU A 350 -4.92 5.22 0.69
C LEU A 350 -5.02 4.44 -0.63
N PHE A 351 -4.12 3.48 -0.85
CA PHE A 351 -4.20 2.56 -2.00
C PHE A 351 -5.49 1.73 -1.98
N LEU A 352 -5.85 1.14 -0.84
CA LEU A 352 -7.08 0.35 -0.71
C LEU A 352 -8.34 1.21 -0.93
N ASP A 353 -8.35 2.46 -0.43
CA ASP A 353 -9.45 3.39 -0.69
C ASP A 353 -9.55 3.74 -2.19
N CYS A 354 -8.43 4.00 -2.85
CA CYS A 354 -8.40 4.17 -4.30
C CYS A 354 -8.93 2.93 -5.04
N CYS A 355 -8.60 1.72 -4.59
CA CYS A 355 -9.15 0.48 -5.14
C CYS A 355 -10.67 0.41 -4.93
N TRP A 356 -11.17 0.83 -3.77
CA TRP A 356 -12.61 0.91 -3.50
C TRP A 356 -13.32 1.94 -4.40
N GLN A 357 -12.69 3.08 -4.72
CA GLN A 357 -13.24 3.99 -5.73
C GLN A 357 -13.34 3.31 -7.10
N LEU A 358 -12.34 2.52 -7.50
CA LEU A 358 -12.35 1.78 -8.75
C LEU A 358 -13.44 0.69 -8.78
N THR A 359 -13.63 -0.07 -7.71
CA THR A 359 -14.71 -1.08 -7.64
C THR A 359 -16.08 -0.41 -7.76
N ARG A 360 -16.26 0.79 -7.20
CA ARG A 360 -17.51 1.54 -7.34
C ARG A 360 -17.77 2.08 -8.74
N GLN A 361 -16.73 2.59 -9.40
CA GLN A 361 -16.87 3.15 -10.75
C GLN A 361 -16.94 2.05 -11.83
N PHE A 362 -16.36 0.87 -11.56
CA PHE A 362 -16.32 -0.27 -12.46
C PHE A 362 -16.80 -1.55 -11.76
N PRO A 363 -18.09 -1.65 -11.40
CA PRO A 363 -18.63 -2.70 -10.53
C PRO A 363 -18.46 -4.13 -11.05
N MET A 364 -18.29 -4.31 -12.36
CA MET A 364 -18.09 -5.64 -12.97
C MET A 364 -16.61 -5.94 -13.26
N SER A 365 -15.70 -4.97 -13.15
CA SER A 365 -14.31 -5.14 -13.60
C SER A 365 -13.34 -5.70 -12.57
N MET A 366 -13.76 -5.85 -11.31
CA MET A 366 -12.94 -6.35 -10.20
C MET A 366 -13.51 -7.67 -9.68
N GLU A 367 -12.69 -8.72 -9.60
CA GLU A 367 -13.12 -10.04 -9.08
C GLU A 367 -13.29 -10.02 -7.56
N PHE A 368 -12.60 -9.11 -6.86
CA PHE A 368 -12.73 -8.96 -5.41
C PHE A 368 -13.75 -7.87 -5.04
N ASN A 369 -14.31 -7.96 -3.84
CA ASN A 369 -15.30 -7.02 -3.31
C ASN A 369 -14.72 -6.09 -2.22
N GLU A 370 -15.60 -5.26 -1.64
CA GLU A 370 -15.27 -4.35 -0.54
C GLU A 370 -14.76 -5.07 0.71
N GLU A 371 -15.27 -6.27 1.00
CA GLU A 371 -14.88 -7.05 2.19
C GLU A 371 -13.40 -7.44 2.15
N LEU A 372 -12.87 -7.81 0.98
CA LEU A 372 -11.43 -8.04 0.82
C LEU A 372 -10.63 -6.79 1.18
N LEU A 373 -11.04 -5.63 0.68
CA LEU A 373 -10.35 -4.37 0.92
C LEU A 373 -10.37 -3.99 2.41
N CYS A 374 -11.52 -4.12 3.08
CA CYS A 374 -11.66 -3.92 4.52
C CYS A 374 -10.80 -4.89 5.34
N THR A 375 -10.75 -6.15 4.91
CA THR A 375 -9.93 -7.21 5.52
C THR A 375 -8.44 -6.86 5.43
N LEU A 376 -7.97 -6.49 4.23
CA LEU A 376 -6.57 -6.08 4.00
C LEU A 376 -6.20 -4.83 4.80
N ALA A 377 -7.09 -3.83 4.84
CA ALA A 377 -6.88 -2.62 5.62
C ALA A 377 -6.71 -2.93 7.12
N SER A 378 -7.50 -3.86 7.65
CA SER A 378 -7.41 -4.26 9.06
C SER A 378 -6.12 -5.04 9.34
N HIS A 379 -5.81 -6.03 8.50
CA HIS A 379 -4.61 -6.87 8.65
C HIS A 379 -3.28 -6.15 8.38
N ALA A 380 -3.27 -5.03 7.64
CA ALA A 380 -2.08 -4.20 7.49
C ALA A 380 -1.65 -3.53 8.81
N TYR A 381 -2.60 -3.25 9.70
CA TYR A 381 -2.34 -2.57 10.97
C TYR A 381 -2.25 -3.52 12.17
N SER A 382 -3.07 -4.56 12.20
CA SER A 382 -3.14 -5.55 13.27
C SER A 382 -3.55 -6.89 12.68
N SER A 383 -2.75 -7.93 12.91
CA SER A 383 -2.96 -9.24 12.29
C SER A 383 -2.42 -10.35 13.15
N GLU A 384 -3.03 -11.52 13.01
CA GLU A 384 -2.55 -12.80 13.50
C GLU A 384 -1.58 -13.47 12.51
N TYR A 385 -1.44 -12.89 11.32
CA TYR A 385 -0.62 -13.41 10.22
C TYR A 385 0.64 -12.57 10.01
N GLY A 386 1.69 -13.20 9.50
CA GLY A 386 2.97 -12.54 9.24
C GLY A 386 3.00 -11.66 7.97
N THR A 387 1.95 -11.69 7.14
CA THR A 387 1.98 -11.16 5.77
C THR A 387 2.35 -9.68 5.67
N PHE A 388 1.97 -8.86 6.65
CA PHE A 388 2.29 -7.43 6.69
C PHE A 388 3.32 -7.06 7.78
N LEU A 389 4.03 -8.04 8.35
CA LEU A 389 5.10 -7.77 9.31
C LEU A 389 6.37 -7.23 8.64
N CYS A 390 7.23 -6.62 9.45
CA CYS A 390 8.53 -6.06 9.06
C CYS A 390 8.43 -4.91 8.05
N ASN A 391 9.58 -4.40 7.60
CA ASN A 391 9.64 -3.28 6.65
C ASN A 391 10.10 -3.67 5.23
N ASN A 392 10.65 -4.86 5.06
CA ASN A 392 11.19 -5.35 3.79
C ASN A 392 11.46 -6.85 3.87
N GLU A 393 11.78 -7.44 2.72
CA GLU A 393 12.11 -8.86 2.58
C GLU A 393 13.33 -9.29 3.39
N LYS A 394 14.35 -8.43 3.52
CA LYS A 394 15.54 -8.72 4.33
C LYS A 394 15.19 -8.98 5.78
N GLU A 395 14.37 -8.12 6.39
CA GLU A 395 13.88 -8.31 7.76
C GLU A 395 13.00 -9.56 7.89
N ARG A 396 12.11 -9.81 6.93
CA ARG A 396 11.27 -11.02 6.93
C ARG A 396 12.09 -12.29 6.93
N ASN A 397 13.17 -12.31 6.15
CA ASN A 397 14.12 -13.41 6.10
C ASN A 397 14.90 -13.54 7.42
N SER A 398 15.38 -12.43 8.00
CA SER A 398 16.11 -12.49 9.28
C SER A 398 15.26 -13.02 10.44
N TYR A 399 13.98 -12.64 10.50
CA TYR A 399 13.05 -13.13 11.51
C TYR A 399 12.40 -14.48 11.16
N LYS A 400 12.70 -15.03 9.97
CA LYS A 400 12.10 -16.27 9.46
C LYS A 400 10.57 -16.22 9.48
N VAL A 401 9.99 -15.07 9.09
CA VAL A 401 8.54 -14.82 9.17
C VAL A 401 7.76 -15.90 8.43
N ARG A 402 8.17 -16.25 7.20
CA ARG A 402 7.51 -17.29 6.38
C ARG A 402 7.54 -18.68 7.02
N GLU A 403 8.55 -18.97 7.83
CA GLU A 403 8.71 -20.28 8.51
C GLU A 403 7.99 -20.31 9.86
N LYS A 404 7.94 -19.16 10.56
CA LYS A 404 7.50 -19.07 11.96
C LYS A 404 6.10 -18.51 12.17
N THR A 405 5.46 -18.01 11.11
CA THR A 405 4.12 -17.43 11.17
C THR A 405 3.22 -17.98 10.05
N HIS A 406 1.91 -17.72 10.15
CA HIS A 406 0.96 -18.07 9.09
C HIS A 406 0.79 -16.93 8.09
N SER A 407 0.52 -17.27 6.82
CA SER A 407 0.19 -16.30 5.77
C SER A 407 -1.30 -15.98 5.77
N LEU A 408 -1.65 -14.71 5.64
CA LEU A 408 -3.00 -14.24 5.42
C LEU A 408 -3.60 -14.84 4.13
N TRP A 409 -2.79 -14.94 3.06
CA TRP A 409 -3.23 -15.52 1.79
C TRP A 409 -3.68 -16.97 1.93
N GLY A 410 -3.04 -17.73 2.82
CA GLY A 410 -3.45 -19.10 3.11
C GLY A 410 -4.87 -19.21 3.66
N ILE A 411 -5.36 -18.17 4.34
CA ILE A 411 -6.72 -18.12 4.89
C ILE A 411 -7.71 -17.52 3.89
N LEU A 412 -7.36 -16.41 3.25
CA LEU A 412 -8.25 -15.75 2.29
C LEU A 412 -8.53 -16.61 1.05
N ASN A 413 -7.57 -17.46 0.65
CA ASN A 413 -7.74 -18.37 -0.48
C ASN A 413 -8.45 -19.68 -0.12
N ASN A 414 -8.76 -19.93 1.15
CA ASN A 414 -9.61 -21.07 1.50
C ASN A 414 -11.02 -20.84 0.96
N PHE A 415 -11.59 -21.88 0.32
CA PHE A 415 -12.92 -21.84 -0.32
C PHE A 415 -13.99 -21.13 0.52
N LYS A 416 -14.08 -21.48 1.82
CA LYS A 416 -15.09 -20.91 2.73
C LYS A 416 -14.97 -19.41 2.91
N GLN A 417 -13.76 -18.86 2.87
CA GLN A 417 -13.54 -17.43 2.99
C GLN A 417 -13.62 -16.74 1.64
N ARG A 418 -12.98 -17.32 0.62
CA ARG A 418 -12.93 -16.76 -0.74
C ARG A 418 -14.32 -16.40 -1.28
N LYS A 419 -15.33 -17.25 -1.06
CA LYS A 419 -16.72 -16.97 -1.49
C LYS A 419 -17.29 -15.64 -1.00
N HIS A 420 -16.89 -15.18 0.19
CA HIS A 420 -17.36 -13.93 0.77
C HIS A 420 -16.57 -12.71 0.26
N LEU A 421 -15.44 -12.95 -0.41
CA LEU A 421 -14.51 -11.92 -0.88
C LEU A 421 -14.61 -11.69 -2.39
N VAL A 422 -15.30 -12.58 -3.11
CA VAL A 422 -15.46 -12.54 -4.57
C VAL A 422 -16.70 -11.75 -4.95
N ASN A 423 -16.57 -10.96 -6.01
CA ASN A 423 -17.62 -10.20 -6.64
C ASN A 423 -18.44 -11.08 -7.62
N PRO A 424 -19.73 -11.34 -7.36
CA PRO A 424 -20.55 -12.23 -8.19
C PRO A 424 -20.79 -11.68 -9.59
N VAL A 425 -20.82 -10.36 -9.74
CA VAL A 425 -21.03 -9.67 -11.02
C VAL A 425 -19.73 -9.40 -11.78
N TYR A 426 -18.63 -10.02 -11.35
CA TYR A 426 -17.36 -9.89 -12.06
C TYR A 426 -17.46 -10.44 -13.48
N GLU A 427 -16.99 -9.63 -14.42
CA GLU A 427 -16.77 -9.96 -15.82
C GLU A 427 -15.37 -9.48 -16.21
N ARG A 428 -14.60 -10.35 -16.87
CA ARG A 428 -13.25 -10.00 -17.31
C ARG A 428 -13.32 -8.92 -18.39
N ASN A 429 -13.10 -7.68 -17.98
CA ASN A 429 -12.98 -6.54 -18.89
C ASN A 429 -11.52 -6.38 -19.34
N PRO A 430 -11.16 -6.69 -20.60
CA PRO A 430 -9.78 -6.63 -21.07
C PRO A 430 -9.25 -5.21 -21.27
N LEU A 431 -10.12 -4.20 -21.26
CA LEU A 431 -9.75 -2.82 -21.53
C LEU A 431 -9.23 -2.12 -20.28
N ALA A 432 -8.45 -1.06 -20.49
CA ALA A 432 -8.06 -0.14 -19.43
C ALA A 432 -9.29 0.57 -18.84
N ILE A 433 -9.34 0.71 -17.52
CA ILE A 433 -10.45 1.35 -16.79
C ILE A 433 -10.06 2.77 -16.34
N TRP A 434 -10.64 3.79 -16.96
CA TRP A 434 -10.27 5.20 -16.73
C TRP A 434 -11.15 5.84 -15.65
N PRO A 435 -10.70 5.96 -14.38
CA PRO A 435 -11.54 6.51 -13.33
C PRO A 435 -11.87 7.99 -13.55
N SER A 436 -13.10 8.37 -13.24
CA SER A 436 -13.47 9.77 -13.03
C SER A 436 -12.90 10.24 -11.70
N VAL A 437 -12.09 11.30 -11.80
CA VAL A 437 -11.49 12.02 -10.66
C VAL A 437 -12.20 13.35 -10.39
N ALA A 438 -13.41 13.53 -10.94
CA ALA A 438 -14.26 14.66 -10.59
C ALA A 438 -14.65 14.55 -9.11
N PRO A 439 -14.71 15.67 -8.36
CA PRO A 439 -15.01 15.63 -6.92
C PRO A 439 -16.30 14.86 -6.58
N GLN A 440 -17.34 14.96 -7.41
CA GLN A 440 -18.61 14.23 -7.24
C GLN A 440 -18.52 12.70 -7.46
N SER A 441 -17.44 12.23 -8.10
CA SER A 441 -17.21 10.79 -8.36
C SER A 441 -16.47 10.09 -7.22
N ILE A 442 -15.75 10.85 -6.38
CA ILE A 442 -15.01 10.35 -5.23
C ILE A 442 -15.89 10.43 -3.99
N GLN A 443 -16.06 9.30 -3.30
CA GLN A 443 -16.93 9.23 -2.12
C GLN A 443 -16.15 8.79 -0.89
N LEU A 444 -16.69 9.07 0.29
CA LEU A 444 -16.18 8.51 1.54
C LEU A 444 -16.37 7.00 1.53
N TRP A 445 -15.32 6.24 1.85
CA TRP A 445 -15.41 4.79 2.03
C TRP A 445 -16.13 4.44 3.35
N GLU A 446 -17.46 4.55 3.33
CA GLU A 446 -18.31 4.35 4.51
C GLU A 446 -18.18 2.94 5.09
N GLY A 447 -18.05 1.92 4.24
CA GLY A 447 -17.90 0.52 4.68
C GLY A 447 -16.62 0.24 5.46
N PHE A 448 -15.64 1.15 5.44
CA PHE A 448 -14.46 1.08 6.31
C PHE A 448 -14.50 2.12 7.43
N PHE A 449 -14.68 3.40 7.09
CA PHE A 449 -14.57 4.48 8.07
C PHE A 449 -15.77 4.59 9.03
N LEU A 450 -16.95 4.13 8.61
CA LEU A 450 -18.20 4.16 9.40
C LEU A 450 -18.68 2.76 9.82
N ARG A 451 -17.88 1.72 9.63
CA ARG A 451 -18.28 0.31 9.81
C ARG A 451 -18.75 -0.08 11.21
N TYR A 452 -18.33 0.67 12.24
CA TYR A 452 -18.76 0.47 13.62
C TYR A 452 -19.85 1.45 14.07
N LEU A 453 -20.24 2.38 13.20
CA LEU A 453 -21.20 3.45 13.50
C LEU A 453 -22.51 3.28 12.72
N VAL A 454 -22.43 2.73 11.51
CA VAL A 454 -23.57 2.54 10.61
C VAL A 454 -23.77 1.05 10.38
N SER A 455 -25.02 0.59 10.54
CA SER A 455 -25.37 -0.81 10.29
C SER A 455 -25.11 -1.18 8.83
N THR A 456 -24.43 -2.30 8.62
CA THR A 456 -24.14 -2.88 7.29
C THR A 456 -25.25 -3.80 6.79
N GLU A 457 -26.30 -4.04 7.58
CA GLU A 457 -27.34 -5.04 7.28
C GLU A 457 -27.98 -4.84 5.89
N HIS A 458 -28.23 -3.60 5.49
CA HIS A 458 -28.78 -3.29 4.15
C HIS A 458 -27.81 -3.64 3.02
N LYS A 459 -26.51 -3.41 3.20
CA LYS A 459 -25.48 -3.77 2.22
C LYS A 459 -25.39 -5.28 2.10
N GLU A 460 -25.45 -5.98 3.23
CA GLU A 460 -25.35 -7.43 3.31
C GLU A 460 -26.55 -8.13 2.69
N ARG A 461 -27.76 -7.63 2.95
CA ARG A 461 -29.00 -8.08 2.26
C ARG A 461 -28.93 -7.84 0.75
N SER A 462 -28.48 -6.65 0.34
CA SER A 462 -28.33 -6.31 -1.09
C SER A 462 -27.33 -7.26 -1.76
N TRP A 463 -26.23 -7.56 -1.06
CA TRP A 463 -25.21 -8.49 -1.54
C TRP A 463 -25.72 -9.91 -1.70
N GLN A 464 -26.41 -10.44 -0.69
CA GLN A 464 -27.06 -11.75 -0.74
C GLN A 464 -28.03 -11.82 -1.92
N ARG A 465 -28.84 -10.77 -2.12
CA ARG A 465 -29.77 -10.70 -3.24
C ARG A 465 -29.06 -10.70 -4.60
N THR A 466 -27.92 -10.03 -4.72
CA THR A 466 -27.11 -10.06 -5.96
C THR A 466 -26.65 -11.49 -6.28
N TRP A 467 -26.20 -12.25 -5.27
CA TRP A 467 -25.82 -13.65 -5.44
C TRP A 467 -26.99 -14.51 -5.90
N GLU A 468 -28.17 -14.35 -5.30
CA GLU A 468 -29.39 -15.04 -5.73
C GLU A 468 -29.74 -14.76 -7.19
N LEU A 469 -29.59 -13.50 -7.64
CA LEU A 469 -29.97 -13.07 -8.99
C LEU A 469 -28.98 -13.54 -10.07
N VAL A 470 -27.69 -13.59 -9.76
CA VAL A 470 -26.65 -13.99 -10.73
C VAL A 470 -26.71 -15.51 -11.00
N GLY A 471 -27.36 -16.30 -10.14
CA GLY A 471 -27.52 -17.75 -10.32
C GLY A 471 -26.19 -18.53 -10.32
N LYS A 472 -25.09 -17.86 -9.97
CA LYS A 472 -23.81 -18.50 -9.70
C LYS A 472 -23.84 -18.91 -8.25
N ASP A 473 -23.82 -20.21 -7.97
CA ASP A 473 -23.41 -20.64 -6.63
C ASP A 473 -22.00 -20.09 -6.38
N PRO A 474 -21.69 -19.62 -5.16
CA PRO A 474 -20.34 -19.24 -4.80
C PRO A 474 -19.42 -20.48 -4.84
N CYS A 475 -18.85 -20.75 -6.01
CA CYS A 475 -17.85 -21.78 -6.27
C CYS A 475 -16.45 -21.41 -5.77
#